data_AF-A0A1B1CB77-F1
#
_entry.id   AF-A0A1B1CB77-F1
#
_cell.length_a   1.000
_cell.length_b   1.000
_cell.length_c   1.000
_cell.angle_alpha   90.00
_cell.angle_beta   90.00
_cell.angle_gamma   90.00
#
_symmetry.space_group_name_H-M   'P 1'
#
loop_
_entity.id
_entity.type
_entity.pdbx_description
1 polymer ?
#
loop_
_entity_poly.entity_id
_entity_poly.type
_entity_poly.pdbx_seq_one_letter_code
_entity_poly.pdbx_strand_id
1 'polypeptide(L)' 'MSDTTFAPVAVPAPIPVGEILPWAIFGGLLMLIVLYFVGTEEGAIALFNGMYVHEFVHDGRHLLGFPCH' A
#
# COMPACT_ATOMS: atom_id res chain seq x y z
N MET A 1 52.06 7.85 -29.40
CA MET A 1 50.89 7.00 -29.69
C MET A 1 49.98 7.15 -28.49
N SER A 2 48.81 7.78 -28.64
CA SER A 2 47.90 8.01 -27.52
C SER A 2 46.91 6.86 -27.46
N ASP A 3 47.03 6.03 -26.42
CA ASP A 3 46.05 4.99 -26.11
C ASP A 3 44.82 5.65 -25.47
N THR A 4 43.73 5.72 -26.24
CA THR A 4 42.42 6.11 -25.72
C THR A 4 41.71 4.86 -25.21
N THR A 5 41.71 4.65 -23.90
CA THR A 5 40.89 3.61 -23.26
C THR A 5 39.42 4.02 -23.30
N PHE A 6 38.59 3.26 -24.01
CA PHE A 6 37.14 3.40 -23.93
C PHE A 6 36.65 2.85 -22.58
N ALA A 7 35.93 3.67 -21.81
CA ALA A 7 35.26 3.20 -20.60
C ALA A 7 34.18 2.18 -20.99
N PRO A 8 34.03 1.06 -20.23
CA PRO A 8 32.99 0.09 -20.52
C PRO A 8 31.61 0.75 -20.40
N VAL A 9 30.77 0.56 -21.43
CA VAL A 9 29.38 1.00 -21.41
C VAL A 9 28.64 0.15 -20.38
N ALA A 10 28.08 0.77 -19.35
CA ALA A 10 27.27 0.09 -18.35
C ALA A 10 25.99 -0.47 -19.02
N VAL A 11 25.81 -1.79 -18.95
CA VAL A 11 24.60 -2.44 -19.42
C VAL A 11 23.56 -2.42 -18.29
N PRO A 12 22.31 -1.98 -18.54
CA PRO A 12 21.27 -2.00 -17.53
C PRO A 12 21.05 -3.42 -17.01
N ALA A 13 21.14 -3.59 -15.69
CA ALA A 13 20.81 -4.86 -15.06
C ALA A 13 19.29 -5.09 -15.15
N PRO A 14 18.83 -6.33 -15.42
CA PRO A 14 17.42 -6.68 -15.36
C PRO A 14 16.83 -6.45 -13.96
N ILE A 15 15.59 -5.96 -13.89
CA ILE A 15 14.86 -5.80 -12.62
C ILE A 15 14.50 -7.21 -12.11
N PRO A 16 14.84 -7.58 -10.85
CA PRO A 16 14.54 -8.89 -10.29
C PRO A 16 13.05 -8.98 -9.88
N VAL A 17 12.16 -9.02 -10.87
CA VAL A 17 10.69 -9.02 -10.65
C VAL A 17 10.27 -10.16 -9.72
N GLY A 18 10.87 -11.35 -9.87
CA GLY A 18 10.54 -12.51 -9.03
C GLY A 18 10.81 -12.30 -7.54
N GLU A 19 11.81 -11.49 -7.19
CA GLU A 19 12.14 -11.17 -5.80
C GLU A 19 11.26 -10.06 -5.24
N ILE A 20 10.85 -9.11 -6.08
CA ILE A 20 10.02 -7.96 -5.69
C ILE A 20 8.54 -8.34 -5.58
N LEU A 21 8.07 -9.23 -6.47
CA LEU A 21 6.65 -9.52 -6.63
C LEU A 21 5.94 -10.01 -5.36
N PRO A 22 6.51 -10.92 -4.54
CA PRO A 22 5.86 -11.36 -3.31
C PRO A 22 5.64 -10.21 -2.31
N TRP A 23 6.63 -9.33 -2.16
CA TRP A 23 6.54 -8.17 -1.28
C TRP A 23 5.59 -7.11 -1.82
N ALA A 24 5.57 -6.89 -3.13
CA ALA A 24 4.63 -5.98 -3.78
C ALA A 24 3.18 -6.47 -3.62
N ILE A 25 2.93 -7.77 -3.77
CA ILE A 25 1.60 -8.37 -3.52
C ILE A 25 1.23 -8.21 -2.05
N PHE A 26 2.13 -8.56 -1.14
CA PHE A 26 1.87 -8.45 0.29
C PHE A 26 1.55 -7.00 0.71
N GLY A 27 2.38 -6.04 0.30
CA GLY A 27 2.16 -4.63 0.56
C GLY A 27 0.89 -4.10 -0.11
N GLY A 28 0.60 -4.53 -1.34
CA GLY A 28 -0.63 -4.20 -2.05
C GLY A 28 -1.88 -4.71 -1.34
N LEU A 29 -1.85 -5.93 -0.81
CA LEU A 29 -2.96 -6.49 -0.03
C LEU A 29 -3.18 -5.71 1.26
N LEU A 30 -2.11 -5.38 2.00
CA LEU A 30 -2.22 -4.54 3.20
C LEU A 30 -2.77 -3.15 2.89
N MET A 31 -2.32 -2.54 1.79
CA MET A 31 -2.85 -1.26 1.32
C MET A 31 -4.36 -1.35 1.05
N LEU A 32 -4.82 -2.40 0.36
CA LEU A 32 -6.25 -2.59 0.10
C LEU A 32 -7.06 -2.79 1.39
N ILE A 33 -6.51 -3.49 2.39
CA ILE A 33 -7.16 -3.64 3.70
C ILE A 33 -7.31 -2.27 4.38
N VAL A 34 -6.25 -1.46 4.41
CA VAL A 34 -6.32 -0.10 4.98
C VAL A 34 -7.32 0.76 4.23
N LEU A 35 -7.30 0.74 2.90
CA LEU A 35 -8.24 1.50 2.07
C LEU A 35 -9.69 1.05 2.28
N TYR A 36 -9.93 -0.23 2.53
CA TYR A 36 -11.27 -0.71 2.89
C TYR A 36 -11.76 -0.05 4.17
N PHE A 37 -10.99 -0.13 5.27
CA PHE A 37 -11.39 0.47 6.55
C PHE A 37 -11.57 1.99 6.46
N VAL A 38 -10.67 2.68 5.76
CA VAL A 38 -10.79 4.14 5.53
C VAL A 38 -12.01 4.47 4.66
N GLY A 39 -12.30 3.66 3.64
CA GLY A 39 -13.41 3.89 2.70
C GLY A 39 -14.78 3.46 3.23
N THR A 40 -14.85 2.58 4.22
CA THR A 40 -16.11 2.13 4.84
C THR A 40 -16.77 3.18 5.73
N GLU A 41 -16.00 4.14 6.24
CA GLU A 41 -16.51 5.25 7.07
C GLU A 41 -17.64 6.01 6.36
N GLU A 42 -17.49 6.25 5.06
CA GLU A 42 -18.38 7.03 4.19
C GLU A 42 -19.26 6.16 3.27
N GLY A 43 -19.28 4.84 3.48
CA GLY A 43 -20.09 3.90 2.70
C GLY A 43 -19.66 3.68 1.24
N ALA A 44 -18.51 4.23 0.80
CA ALA A 44 -18.06 4.20 -0.59
C ALA A 44 -17.66 2.79 -1.09
N ILE A 45 -17.25 1.89 -0.19
CA ILE A 45 -16.72 0.56 -0.53
C ILE A 45 -17.30 -0.54 0.37
N ALA A 46 -18.57 -0.40 0.78
CA ALA A 46 -19.21 -1.35 1.69
C ALA A 46 -19.48 -2.71 1.00
N LEU A 47 -18.53 -3.64 1.11
CA LEU A 47 -18.71 -5.03 0.66
C LEU A 47 -19.78 -5.77 1.47
N PHE A 48 -19.95 -5.40 2.73
CA PHE A 48 -20.97 -5.93 3.63
C PHE A 48 -21.91 -4.79 4.00
N ASN A 49 -23.21 -5.00 3.79
CA ASN A 49 -24.24 -4.02 4.14
C ASN A 49 -24.42 -4.05 5.67
N GLY A 50 -23.75 -3.17 6.40
CA GLY A 50 -23.85 -3.11 7.85
C GLY A 50 -22.97 -2.06 8.51
N MET A 51 -23.54 -1.36 9.48
CA MET A 51 -22.86 -0.38 10.34
C MET A 51 -21.73 -0.98 11.19
N TYR A 52 -21.55 -2.31 11.25
CA TYR A 52 -20.57 -2.96 12.12
C TYR A 52 -19.13 -2.46 11.93
N VAL A 53 -18.67 -2.32 10.68
CA VAL A 53 -17.31 -1.82 10.42
C VAL A 53 -17.22 -0.34 10.76
N HIS A 54 -18.26 0.43 10.43
CA HIS A 54 -18.35 1.84 10.77
C HIS A 54 -18.29 2.07 12.29
N GLU A 55 -19.09 1.34 13.07
CA GLU A 55 -19.10 1.39 14.55
C GLU A 55 -17.75 0.95 15.13
N PHE A 56 -17.16 -0.13 14.62
CA PHE A 56 -15.85 -0.60 15.08
C PHE A 56 -14.75 0.46 14.89
N VAL A 57 -14.68 1.09 13.73
CA VAL A 57 -13.67 2.12 13.46
C VAL A 57 -14.01 3.42 14.20
N HIS A 58 -15.28 3.78 14.26
CA HIS A 58 -15.78 4.92 15.04
C HIS A 58 -15.42 4.79 16.53
N ASP A 59 -15.63 3.63 17.13
CA ASP A 59 -15.27 3.33 18.51
C ASP A 59 -13.75 3.30 18.72
N GLY A 60 -12.99 2.79 17.75
CA GLY A 60 -11.53 2.83 17.77
C GLY A 60 -10.99 4.27 17.80
N ARG A 61 -11.60 5.18 17.04
CA ARG A 61 -11.26 6.61 17.06
C ARG A 61 -11.51 7.24 18.44
N HIS A 62 -12.64 6.91 19.07
CA HIS A 62 -12.95 7.33 20.43
C HIS A 62 -11.97 6.77 21.47
N LEU A 63 -11.59 5.50 21.35
CA LEU A 63 -10.60 4.88 22.23
C LEU A 63 -9.25 5.60 22.18
N LEU A 64 -8.86 6.08 21.00
CA LEU A 64 -7.63 6.85 20.79
C LEU A 64 -7.76 8.33 21.14
N GLY A 65 -8.93 8.77 21.65
CA GLY A 65 -9.17 10.15 22.12
C GLY A 65 -9.41 11.18 21.02
N PHE A 66 -9.62 10.73 19.78
CA PHE A 66 -9.95 11.63 18.68
C PHE A 66 -11.44 12.03 18.74
N PRO A 67 -11.78 13.32 18.56
CA PRO A 67 -13.16 13.78 18.58
C PRO A 67 -13.95 13.31 17.34
N CYS A 68 -15.23 13.00 17.52
CA CYS A 68 -16.23 12.88 16.45
C CYS A 68 -17.14 14.12 16.44
N HIS A 69 -17.82 14.42 15.33
CA HIS A 69 -18.83 15.47 15.22
C HIS A 69 -20.24 14.87 15.27
#